data_AF-A0A392QRV6-F1
#
_entry.id   AF-A0A392QRV6-F1
#
_cell.length_a   1.000
_cell.length_b   1.000
_cell.length_c   1.000
_cell.angle_alpha   90.00
_cell.angle_beta   90.00
_cell.angle_gamma   90.00
#
_symmetry.space_group_name_H-M   'P 1'
#
loop_
_entity.id
_entity.type
_entity.pdbx_description
1 polymer ?
#
loop_
_entity_poly.entity_id
_entity_poly.type
_entity_poly.pdbx_seq_one_letter_code
_entity_poly.pdbx_strand_id
1 'polypeptide(L)'
;MSSILPNPDPGFNVVVTKEEFNMFYSVDRKLFIRLVKYLRRETSQAINIMAFFMWLERKSKDMNLIHTLLHRWTDIMLTNLANESAVVLDCVEFSRFPLDISP
;
A
#
# COMPACT_ATOMS: atom_id res chain seq x y z
N MET A 1 0.37 28.16 17.53
CA MET A 1 -1.00 28.05 16.96
C MET A 1 -0.95 28.76 15.61
N SER A 2 -0.93 28.02 14.51
CA SER A 2 -0.94 28.62 13.17
C SER A 2 -2.34 28.46 12.60
N SER A 3 -3.07 29.56 12.48
CA SER A 3 -4.41 29.64 11.91
C SER A 3 -4.33 29.53 10.39
N ILE A 4 -4.92 28.47 9.83
CA ILE A 4 -5.15 28.32 8.39
C ILE A 4 -6.44 29.06 8.08
N LEU A 5 -6.35 30.21 7.41
CA LEU A 5 -7.50 30.82 6.76
C LEU A 5 -7.69 30.17 5.38
N PRO A 6 -8.92 29.82 4.98
CA PRO A 6 -9.18 29.28 3.66
C PRO A 6 -9.20 30.43 2.64
N ASN A 7 -8.28 30.43 1.68
CA ASN A 7 -8.35 31.34 0.54
C ASN A 7 -8.87 30.57 -0.68
N PRO A 8 -10.04 30.93 -1.26
CA PRO A 8 -10.59 30.26 -2.42
C PRO A 8 -10.14 30.98 -3.69
N ASP A 9 -8.97 30.63 -4.21
CA ASP A 9 -8.54 31.10 -5.54
C ASP A 9 -8.23 29.88 -6.45
N PRO A 10 -9.02 29.63 -7.51
CA PRO A 10 -8.92 28.42 -8.34
C PRO A 10 -7.66 28.34 -9.22
N GLY A 11 -6.72 29.28 -9.06
CA GLY A 11 -5.46 29.36 -9.80
C GLY A 11 -4.19 29.00 -9.00
N PHE A 12 -4.32 28.40 -7.81
CA PHE A 12 -3.14 28.05 -6.99
C PHE A 12 -2.31 26.91 -7.62
N ASN A 13 -1.29 27.29 -8.40
CA ASN A 13 -0.21 26.39 -8.78
C ASN A 13 0.65 26.12 -7.53
N VAL A 14 0.36 25.04 -6.82
CA VAL A 14 1.22 24.58 -5.71
C VAL A 14 2.48 24.00 -6.31
N VAL A 15 3.61 24.70 -6.17
CA VAL A 15 4.93 24.18 -6.53
C VAL A 15 5.39 23.26 -5.41
N VAL A 16 5.49 21.95 -5.71
CA VAL A 16 5.94 20.93 -4.77
C VAL A 16 7.36 20.52 -5.13
N THR A 17 8.30 20.63 -4.19
CA THR A 17 9.66 20.14 -4.37
C THR A 17 9.70 18.62 -4.44
N LYS A 18 10.77 18.05 -5.01
CA LYS A 18 10.94 16.59 -5.06
C LYS A 18 10.98 15.99 -3.65
N GLU A 19 11.57 16.70 -2.70
CA GLU A 19 11.69 16.33 -1.30
C GLU A 19 10.31 16.29 -0.63
N GLU A 20 9.49 17.31 -0.82
CA GLU A 20 8.11 17.36 -0.31
C GLU A 20 7.24 16.26 -0.93
N PHE A 21 7.35 16.06 -2.24
CA PHE A 21 6.66 14.96 -2.93
C PHE A 21 7.07 13.59 -2.38
N ASN A 22 8.38 13.39 -2.17
CA ASN A 22 8.91 12.15 -1.63
C ASN A 22 8.49 11.90 -0.17
N MET A 23 8.30 12.97 0.60
CA MET A 23 7.92 12.89 2.01
C MET A 23 6.47 12.41 2.18
N PHE A 24 5.57 12.83 1.27
CA PHE A 24 4.15 12.49 1.31
C PHE A 24 3.90 10.97 1.26
N TYR A 25 4.64 10.22 0.45
CA TYR A 25 4.55 8.75 0.33
C TYR A 25 5.73 8.02 0.96
N SER A 26 6.41 8.65 1.92
CA SER A 26 7.68 8.12 2.44
C SER A 26 7.51 6.76 3.15
N VAL A 27 6.38 6.54 3.83
CA VAL A 27 6.07 5.28 4.51
C VAL A 27 5.81 4.17 3.49
N ASP A 28 4.95 4.41 2.51
CA ASP A 28 4.62 3.47 1.44
C ASP A 28 5.86 3.03 0.67
N ARG A 29 6.71 3.99 0.29
CA ARG A 29 7.94 3.73 -0.44
C ARG A 29 8.94 2.92 0.37
N LYS A 30 9.06 3.20 1.67
CA LYS A 30 9.94 2.41 2.56
C LYS A 30 9.44 0.98 2.69
N LEU A 31 8.13 0.77 2.83
CA LEU A 31 7.56 -0.58 2.89
C LEU A 31 7.75 -1.32 1.56
N PHE A 32 7.52 -0.67 0.43
CA PHE A 32 7.78 -1.23 -0.89
C PHE A 32 9.25 -1.63 -1.08
N ILE A 33 10.18 -0.75 -0.71
CA ILE A 33 11.61 -1.05 -0.73
C ILE A 33 11.94 -2.23 0.19
N ARG A 34 11.29 -2.33 1.36
CA ARG A 34 11.44 -3.46 2.28
C ARG A 34 11.03 -4.77 1.61
N LEU A 35 9.88 -4.81 0.95
CA LEU A 35 9.38 -5.97 0.21
C LEU A 35 10.36 -6.41 -0.90
N VAL A 36 10.86 -5.47 -1.70
CA VAL A 36 11.73 -5.78 -2.85
C VAL A 36 13.16 -6.10 -2.43
N LYS A 37 13.80 -5.22 -1.66
CA LYS A 37 15.24 -5.34 -1.36
C LYS A 37 15.55 -6.29 -0.23
N TYR A 38 14.74 -6.26 0.84
CA TYR A 38 15.04 -7.00 2.06
C TYR A 38 14.38 -8.38 2.04
N LEU A 39 13.11 -8.45 1.63
CA LEU A 39 12.39 -9.71 1.48
C LEU A 39 12.55 -10.38 0.11
N ARG A 40 13.36 -9.77 -0.78
CA ARG A 40 13.74 -10.32 -2.10
C ARG A 40 12.55 -10.69 -2.98
N ARG A 41 11.45 -9.96 -2.88
CA ARG A 41 10.30 -10.17 -3.76
C ARG A 41 10.52 -9.56 -5.14
N GLU A 42 9.97 -10.23 -6.14
CA GLU A 42 9.88 -9.69 -7.49
C GLU A 42 9.11 -8.37 -7.50
N THR A 43 9.57 -7.43 -8.33
CA THR A 43 9.03 -6.06 -8.33
C THR A 43 7.54 -6.05 -8.70
N SER A 44 7.14 -6.85 -9.69
CA SER A 44 5.74 -7.00 -10.10
C SER A 44 4.86 -7.53 -8.96
N GLN A 45 5.31 -8.58 -8.27
CA GLN A 45 4.59 -9.15 -7.14
C GLN A 45 4.49 -8.16 -5.97
N ALA A 46 5.59 -7.46 -5.65
CA ALA A 46 5.62 -6.46 -4.58
C ALA A 46 4.66 -5.29 -4.84
N ILE A 47 4.49 -4.88 -6.10
CA ILE A 47 3.52 -3.83 -6.48
C ILE A 47 2.09 -4.30 -6.18
N ASN A 48 1.73 -5.53 -6.57
CA ASN A 48 0.39 -6.06 -6.33
C ASN A 48 0.10 -6.22 -4.83
N ILE A 49 1.08 -6.72 -4.06
CA ILE A 49 0.98 -6.84 -2.60
C ILE A 49 0.83 -5.45 -1.94
N MET A 50 1.60 -4.46 -2.37
CA MET A 50 1.49 -3.09 -1.85
C MET A 50 0.11 -2.48 -2.17
N ALA A 51 -0.40 -2.70 -3.40
CA ALA A 51 -1.74 -2.27 -3.79
C ALA A 51 -2.83 -2.94 -2.94
N PHE A 52 -2.67 -4.22 -2.63
CA PHE A 52 -3.56 -4.96 -1.75
C PHE A 52 -3.58 -4.40 -0.32
N PHE A 53 -2.42 -4.10 0.26
CA PHE A 53 -2.35 -3.50 1.60
C PHE A 53 -2.99 -2.10 1.65
N MET A 54 -2.73 -1.24 0.65
CA MET A 54 -3.38 0.07 0.56
C MET A 54 -4.89 -0.04 0.33
N TRP A 55 -5.36 -1.10 -0.32
CA TRP A 55 -6.78 -1.39 -0.44
C TRP A 55 -7.38 -1.84 0.90
N LEU A 56 -6.70 -2.73 1.63
CA LEU A 56 -7.12 -3.20 2.95
C LEU A 56 -7.23 -2.05 3.94
N GLU A 57 -6.22 -1.19 4.01
CA GLU A 57 -6.20 0.03 4.84
C GLU A 57 -7.45 0.90 4.61
N ARG A 58 -7.82 1.11 3.35
CA ARG A 58 -9.02 1.86 2.99
C ARG A 58 -10.32 1.12 3.34
N LYS A 59 -10.34 -0.21 3.28
CA LYS A 59 -11.54 -1.02 3.56
C LYS A 59 -11.77 -1.25 5.05
N SER A 60 -10.71 -1.43 5.83
CA SER A 60 -10.78 -1.60 7.28
C SER A 60 -11.11 -0.29 8.02
N LYS A 61 -11.01 0.86 7.34
CA LYS A 61 -11.04 2.20 7.94
C LYS A 61 -9.91 2.42 8.96
N ASP A 62 -8.89 1.58 8.94
CA ASP A 62 -7.67 1.74 9.73
C ASP A 62 -6.57 2.33 8.85
N MET A 63 -6.39 3.65 8.95
CA MET A 63 -5.40 4.43 8.19
C MET A 63 -3.95 4.23 8.67
N ASN A 64 -3.69 3.27 9.56
CA ASN A 64 -2.36 3.02 10.12
C ASN A 64 -1.80 1.62 9.78
N LEU A 65 -2.45 0.88 8.89
CA LEU A 65 -2.00 -0.46 8.51
C LEU A 65 -0.60 -0.39 7.90
N ILE A 66 -0.39 0.46 6.88
CA ILE A 66 0.91 0.55 6.20
C ILE A 66 2.00 1.03 7.16
N HIS A 67 1.67 2.00 8.01
CA HIS A 67 2.56 2.47 9.06
C HIS A 67 2.93 1.35 10.05
N THR A 68 1.97 0.52 10.44
CA THR A 68 2.16 -0.60 11.36
C THR A 68 3.01 -1.70 10.74
N LEU A 69 2.76 -2.06 9.49
CA LEU A 69 3.55 -3.04 8.74
C LEU A 69 5.00 -2.60 8.59
N LEU A 70 5.25 -1.31 8.34
CA LEU A 70 6.62 -0.81 8.24
C LEU A 70 7.36 -0.82 9.58
N HIS A 71 6.75 -0.32 10.66
CA HIS A 71 7.48 -0.01 11.89
C HIS A 71 7.40 -1.10 12.97
N ARG A 72 6.32 -1.89 13.01
CA ARG A 72 6.08 -2.85 14.10
C ARG A 72 6.33 -4.29 13.70
N TRP A 73 6.23 -4.62 12.42
CA TRP A 73 6.32 -6.01 11.97
C TRP A 73 7.77 -6.38 11.67
N THR A 74 8.16 -7.59 12.08
CA THR A 74 9.45 -8.19 11.73
C THR A 74 9.44 -8.66 10.28
N ASP A 75 10.63 -8.90 9.72
CA ASP A 75 10.75 -9.40 8.34
C ASP A 75 10.05 -10.76 8.16
N ILE A 76 10.08 -11.62 9.19
CA ILE A 76 9.39 -12.92 9.18
C ILE A 76 7.88 -12.72 9.09
N MET A 77 7.30 -11.87 9.94
CA MET A 77 5.86 -11.61 9.93
C MET A 77 5.42 -10.98 8.60
N LEU A 78 6.20 -10.02 8.10
CA LEU A 78 5.92 -9.37 6.82
C LEU A 78 6.05 -10.36 5.65
N THR A 79 7.01 -11.28 5.70
CA THR A 79 7.17 -12.36 4.72
C THR A 79 5.94 -13.26 4.69
N ASN A 80 5.49 -13.71 5.86
CA ASN A 80 4.32 -14.58 5.99
C ASN A 80 3.06 -13.89 5.46
N LEU A 81 2.80 -12.64 5.88
CA LEU A 81 1.66 -11.87 5.38
C LEU A 81 1.71 -11.67 3.87
N ALA A 82 2.89 -11.37 3.33
CA ALA A 82 3.05 -11.15 1.91
C ALA A 82 2.93 -12.46 1.10
N ASN A 83 3.23 -13.64 1.69
CA ASN A 83 2.94 -14.94 1.08
C ASN A 83 1.44 -15.20 1.03
N GLU A 84 0.73 -15.02 2.14
CA GLU A 84 -0.73 -15.13 2.19
C GLU A 84 -1.41 -14.17 1.22
N SER A 85 -0.90 -12.93 1.15
CA SER A 85 -1.42 -11.92 0.21
C SER A 85 -1.24 -12.33 -1.24
N ALA A 86 -0.13 -12.99 -1.59
CA ALA A 86 0.07 -13.52 -2.93
C ALA A 86 -0.96 -14.60 -3.27
N VAL A 87 -1.22 -15.53 -2.34
CA VAL A 87 -2.26 -16.57 -2.52
C VAL A 87 -3.64 -15.94 -2.70
N VAL A 88 -3.99 -14.93 -1.90
CA VAL A 88 -5.27 -14.21 -2.03
C VAL A 88 -5.37 -13.51 -3.39
N LEU A 89 -4.31 -12.83 -3.82
CA LEU A 89 -4.27 -12.13 -5.11
C LEU A 89 -4.40 -13.12 -6.28
N ASP A 90 -3.71 -14.24 -6.21
CA ASP A 90 -3.85 -15.33 -7.17
C ASP A 90 -5.32 -15.79 -7.22
N CYS A 91 -5.95 -16.04 -6.07
CA CYS A 91 -7.38 -16.38 -6.02
C CYS A 91 -8.28 -15.31 -6.65
N VAL A 92 -7.97 -14.02 -6.52
CA VAL A 92 -8.74 -12.93 -7.15
C VAL A 92 -8.55 -12.90 -8.67
N GLU A 93 -7.34 -13.14 -9.15
CA GLU A 93 -7.06 -13.23 -10.59
C GLU A 93 -7.68 -14.50 -11.20
N PHE A 94 -7.58 -15.62 -10.49
CA PHE A 94 -8.15 -16.88 -10.91
C PHE A 94 -9.65 -16.98 -10.67
N SER A 95 -10.29 -16.12 -9.86
CA SER A 95 -11.76 -16.13 -9.63
C SER A 95 -12.61 -15.67 -10.83
N ARG A 96 -12.04 -15.72 -12.04
CA ARG A 96 -12.65 -16.49 -13.14
C ARG A 96 -12.76 -18.01 -12.87
N PHE A 97 -12.86 -18.42 -11.60
CA PHE A 97 -13.09 -19.79 -11.17
C PHE A 97 -14.58 -20.01 -11.41
N PRO A 98 -14.97 -21.18 -11.93
CA PRO A 98 -16.33 -21.39 -12.35
C PRO A 98 -17.22 -21.24 -11.12
N LEU A 99 -18.15 -20.29 -11.20
CA LEU A 99 -19.43 -20.43 -10.51
C LEU A 99 -20.10 -21.65 -11.14
N ASP A 100 -19.61 -22.84 -10.83
CA ASP A 100 -20.32 -24.09 -11.12
C ASP A 100 -21.47 -24.17 -10.11
N ILE A 101 -22.42 -23.26 -10.31
CA ILE A 101 -23.78 -23.40 -9.86
C ILE A 101 -24.44 -24.19 -10.99
N SER A 102 -24.59 -25.48 -10.79
CA SER A 102 -25.41 -26.32 -11.65
C SER A 102 -25.87 -27.55 -10.86
N PRO A 103 -27.14 -27.97 -10.99
CA PRO A 103 -28.40 -27.23 -10.84
C PRO A 103 -29.13 -27.62 -9.55
#